data_AF-A0A8S3YPA7-F1
#
_entry.id   AF-A0A8S3YPA7-F1
#
_cell.length_a   1.000
_cell.length_b   1.000
_cell.length_c   1.000
_cell.angle_alpha   90.00
_cell.angle_beta   90.00
_cell.angle_gamma   90.00
#
_symmetry.space_group_name_H-M   'P 1'
#
loop_
_entity.id
_entity.type
_entity.pdbx_description
1 polymer ?
#
loop_
_entity_poly.entity_id
_entity_poly.type
_entity_poly.pdbx_seq_one_letter_code
_entity_poly.pdbx_strand_id
1 'polypeptide(L)'
;MPCMRRRVRRKMDVLENFGMSGRTFKLVYYGNIMLWGLLVTFLVIFIILELVKDSAHSRSVDSQATADYYKLLVPDMREILLWGYQGRGVKVNVTGLFPGHLEEYEDGFMKYNLNKYLSDRISMRRPLPDVRDVECRQVTYDLHDLPKVSVVVVFRNEPRTTLLRMLYSVVD
;
A
#
# COMPACT_ATOMS: atom_id res chain seq x y z
N MET A 1 23.11 12.34 39.16
CA MET A 1 24.58 12.35 39.32
C MET A 1 25.18 13.17 38.19
N PRO A 2 26.02 14.18 38.48
CA PRO A 2 26.66 15.03 37.48
C PRO A 2 27.97 14.40 37.00
N CYS A 3 28.36 14.60 35.73
CA CYS A 3 29.73 14.33 35.31
C CYS A 3 30.33 15.59 34.67
N MET A 4 31.40 16.07 35.31
CA MET A 4 32.21 17.22 34.94
C MET A 4 33.21 16.89 33.83
N ARG A 5 33.38 17.87 32.93
CA ARG A 5 34.56 18.31 32.16
C ARG A 5 35.82 17.42 32.19
N ARG A 6 36.43 17.27 31.00
CA ARG A 6 37.90 17.43 30.87
C ARG A 6 38.27 18.37 29.72
N ARG A 7 39.01 19.41 30.12
CA ARG A 7 39.76 20.34 29.28
C ARG A 7 41.18 19.79 29.19
N VAL A 8 41.68 19.50 27.99
CA VAL A 8 43.11 19.29 27.74
C VAL A 8 43.63 20.53 27.00
N ARG A 9 44.72 21.10 27.52
CA ARG A 9 45.41 22.27 26.99
C ARG A 9 46.88 21.90 26.78
N ARG A 10 47.48 22.55 25.77
CA ARG A 10 48.91 22.74 25.45
C ARG A 10 49.41 21.89 24.28
N LYS A 11 50.25 22.39 23.38
CA LYS A 11 50.76 23.73 22.99
C LYS A 11 51.68 23.41 21.80
N MET A 12 51.76 24.24 20.78
CA MET A 12 53.01 24.37 20.01
C MET A 12 53.01 25.76 19.38
N ASP A 13 53.74 26.64 20.05
CA ASP A 13 54.26 27.87 19.48
C ASP A 13 55.42 27.50 18.55
N VAL A 14 55.78 28.42 17.65
CA VAL A 14 57.08 28.64 16.99
C VAL A 14 56.99 28.61 15.45
N LEU A 15 57.25 29.78 14.88
CA LEU A 15 57.96 30.15 13.63
C LEU A 15 57.32 31.46 13.11
N GLU A 16 57.75 32.60 13.63
CA GLU A 16 58.80 33.48 13.07
C GLU A 16 58.39 34.24 11.79
N ASN A 17 58.20 35.55 11.99
CA ASN A 17 58.80 36.66 11.22
C ASN A 17 58.84 36.56 9.69
N PHE A 18 57.98 37.31 9.00
CA PHE A 18 58.35 38.06 7.80
C PHE A 18 57.51 39.33 7.68
N GLY A 19 58.16 40.47 7.87
CA GLY A 19 57.56 41.79 7.64
C GLY A 19 57.50 42.09 6.14
N MET A 20 56.31 42.30 5.59
CA MET A 20 56.11 42.92 4.27
C MET A 20 54.81 43.76 4.24
N SER A 21 54.90 44.91 3.57
CA SER A 21 53.96 46.05 3.55
C SER A 21 52.51 45.74 3.09
N GLY A 22 51.53 46.08 3.93
CA GLY A 22 50.15 45.59 3.86
C GLY A 22 49.11 46.40 3.06
N ARG A 23 49.47 47.13 1.99
CA ARG A 23 48.48 47.92 1.21
C ARG A 23 48.25 47.50 -0.25
N THR A 24 49.24 46.97 -0.97
CA THR A 24 49.05 46.51 -2.36
C THR A 24 48.57 45.05 -2.46
N PHE A 25 48.91 44.20 -1.47
CA PHE A 25 48.46 42.81 -1.43
C PHE A 25 46.95 42.69 -1.17
N LYS A 26 46.37 43.61 -0.39
CA LYS A 26 44.94 43.58 -0.03
C LYS A 26 44.02 43.78 -1.24
N LEU A 27 44.38 44.56 -2.25
CA LEU A 27 43.47 44.83 -3.39
C LEU A 27 43.36 43.64 -4.36
N VAL A 28 44.48 42.99 -4.69
CA VAL A 28 44.49 41.81 -5.60
C VAL A 28 43.96 40.56 -4.90
N TYR A 29 44.26 40.41 -3.60
CA TYR A 29 43.81 39.27 -2.79
C TYR A 29 42.29 39.33 -2.53
N TYR A 30 41.75 40.50 -2.16
CA TYR A 30 40.30 40.64 -1.96
C TYR A 30 39.52 40.58 -3.29
N GLY A 31 40.08 41.03 -4.41
CA GLY A 31 39.45 40.90 -5.74
C GLY A 31 39.32 39.45 -6.22
N ASN A 32 40.38 38.65 -6.07
CA ASN A 32 40.32 37.22 -6.39
C ASN A 32 39.40 36.47 -5.43
N ILE A 33 39.47 36.74 -4.12
CA ILE A 33 38.58 36.10 -3.14
C ILE A 33 37.10 36.42 -3.37
N MET A 34 36.77 37.64 -3.79
CA MET A 34 35.39 38.00 -4.14
C MET A 34 34.91 37.23 -5.38
N LEU A 35 35.75 37.08 -6.39
CA LEU A 35 35.39 36.35 -7.60
C LEU A 35 35.27 34.83 -7.37
N TRP A 36 36.22 34.24 -6.63
CA TRP A 36 36.14 32.83 -6.22
C TRP A 36 34.98 32.58 -5.26
N GLY A 37 34.67 33.53 -4.38
CA GLY A 37 33.50 33.47 -3.49
C GLY A 37 32.19 33.38 -4.28
N LEU A 38 32.02 34.23 -5.30
CA LEU A 38 30.83 34.20 -6.16
C LEU A 38 30.75 32.94 -7.03
N LEU A 39 31.87 32.42 -7.51
CA LEU A 39 31.90 31.15 -8.24
C LEU A 39 31.54 29.96 -7.35
N VAL A 40 32.05 29.91 -6.12
CA VAL A 40 31.73 28.82 -5.17
C VAL A 40 30.26 28.88 -4.77
N THR A 41 29.69 30.05 -4.51
CA THR A 41 28.25 30.14 -4.20
C THR A 41 27.39 29.76 -5.38
N PHE A 42 27.76 30.15 -6.60
CA PHE A 42 27.04 29.75 -7.82
C PHE A 42 27.11 28.24 -8.05
N LEU A 43 28.28 27.61 -7.88
CA LEU A 43 28.44 26.15 -7.98
C LEU A 43 27.64 25.41 -6.91
N VAL A 44 27.63 25.90 -5.67
CA VAL A 44 26.81 25.32 -4.59
C VAL A 44 25.32 25.44 -4.93
N ILE A 45 24.85 26.61 -5.38
CA ILE A 45 23.44 26.81 -5.77
C ILE A 45 23.07 25.91 -6.94
N PHE A 46 23.93 25.79 -7.96
CA PHE A 46 23.70 24.91 -9.11
C PHE A 46 23.62 23.44 -8.70
N ILE A 47 24.53 22.96 -7.84
CA ILE A 47 24.48 21.60 -7.28
C ILE A 47 23.20 21.39 -6.46
N ILE A 48 22.80 22.34 -5.61
CA ILE A 48 21.56 22.24 -4.84
C ILE A 48 20.34 22.21 -5.78
N LEU A 49 20.30 23.02 -6.83
CA LEU A 49 19.21 23.04 -7.80
C LEU A 49 19.12 21.72 -8.57
N GLU A 50 20.24 21.13 -8.96
CA GLU A 50 20.29 19.82 -9.64
C GLU A 50 19.79 18.71 -8.69
N LEU A 51 20.26 18.70 -7.43
CA LEU A 51 19.80 17.74 -6.41
C LEU A 51 18.30 17.87 -6.07
N VAL A 52 17.77 19.09 -6.07
CA VAL A 52 16.34 19.34 -5.84
C VAL A 52 15.51 18.94 -7.07
N LYS A 53 16.04 19.11 -8.28
CA LYS A 53 15.37 18.72 -9.54
C LYS A 53 15.21 17.21 -9.65
N ASP A 54 16.22 16.45 -9.24
CA ASP A 54 16.17 14.99 -9.15
C ASP A 54 15.10 14.52 -8.14
N SER A 55 14.95 15.26 -7.04
CA SER A 55 13.94 15.00 -6.00
C SER A 55 12.50 15.28 -6.48
N ALA A 56 12.30 16.31 -7.30
CA ALA A 56 10.98 16.70 -7.81
C ALA A 56 10.48 15.78 -8.93
N HIS A 57 11.37 15.36 -9.84
CA HIS A 57 11.03 14.44 -10.92
C HIS A 57 10.67 13.05 -10.38
N SER A 58 11.45 12.54 -9.42
CA SER A 58 11.21 11.22 -8.81
C SER A 58 9.86 11.11 -8.11
N ARG A 59 9.40 12.16 -7.40
CA ARG A 59 8.07 12.15 -6.75
C ARG A 59 6.89 12.14 -7.73
N SER A 60 7.04 12.75 -8.91
CA SER A 60 5.96 12.83 -9.90
C SER A 60 5.77 11.53 -10.70
N VAL A 61 6.87 10.82 -10.97
CA VAL A 61 6.85 9.54 -11.71
C VAL A 61 6.37 8.40 -10.80
N ASP A 62 6.76 8.39 -9.53
CA ASP A 62 6.38 7.34 -8.57
C ASP A 62 4.89 7.42 -8.18
N SER A 63 4.33 8.63 -8.06
CA SER A 63 2.91 8.84 -7.71
C SER A 63 1.95 8.44 -8.83
N GLN A 64 2.28 8.72 -10.09
CA GLN A 64 1.46 8.32 -11.24
C GLN A 64 1.56 6.81 -11.51
N ALA A 65 2.77 6.26 -11.50
CA ALA A 65 3.00 4.82 -11.70
C ALA A 65 2.36 3.97 -10.59
N THR A 66 2.40 4.44 -9.34
CA THR A 66 1.73 3.77 -8.22
C THR A 66 0.20 3.79 -8.40
N ALA A 67 -0.39 4.92 -8.80
CA ALA A 67 -1.84 5.01 -9.03
C ALA A 67 -2.33 4.10 -10.18
N ASP A 68 -1.54 3.98 -11.25
CA ASP A 68 -1.87 3.12 -12.39
C ASP A 68 -1.64 1.63 -12.07
N TYR A 69 -0.63 1.30 -11.25
CA TYR A 69 -0.41 -0.04 -10.70
C TYR A 69 -1.58 -0.48 -9.80
N TYR A 70 -2.03 0.37 -8.86
CA TYR A 70 -3.18 0.07 -8.00
C TYR A 70 -4.51 -0.01 -8.78
N LYS A 71 -4.67 0.73 -9.88
CA LYS A 71 -5.83 0.59 -10.78
C LYS A 71 -5.86 -0.74 -11.54
N LEU A 72 -4.70 -1.35 -11.78
CA LEU A 72 -4.60 -2.65 -12.44
C LEU A 72 -4.76 -3.83 -11.46
N LEU A 73 -4.43 -3.63 -10.19
CA LEU A 73 -4.44 -4.65 -9.13
C LEU A 73 -5.76 -4.76 -8.38
N VAL A 74 -6.52 -3.67 -8.32
CA VAL A 74 -7.81 -3.64 -7.64
C VAL A 74 -8.89 -3.70 -8.73
N PRO A 75 -9.59 -4.85 -8.90
CA PRO A 75 -10.78 -4.85 -9.73
C PRO A 75 -11.71 -3.74 -9.22
N ASP A 76 -12.32 -2.97 -10.13
CA ASP A 76 -13.22 -1.89 -9.75
C ASP A 76 -14.17 -2.40 -8.65
N MET A 77 -14.36 -1.66 -7.57
CA MET A 77 -15.21 -2.10 -6.44
C MET A 77 -16.62 -2.50 -6.93
N ARG A 78 -17.04 -1.91 -8.06
CA ARG A 78 -18.26 -2.23 -8.80
C ARG A 78 -18.23 -3.61 -9.49
N GLU A 79 -17.08 -4.09 -9.96
CA GLU A 79 -16.89 -5.43 -10.53
C GLU A 79 -16.87 -6.52 -9.45
N ILE A 80 -16.18 -6.29 -8.33
CA ILE A 80 -16.18 -7.22 -7.17
C ILE A 80 -17.61 -7.43 -6.67
N LEU A 81 -18.41 -6.37 -6.61
CA LEU A 81 -19.82 -6.45 -6.22
C LEU A 81 -20.66 -7.32 -7.18
N LEU A 82 -20.23 -7.43 -8.45
CA LEU A 82 -20.92 -8.20 -9.47
C LEU A 82 -20.60 -9.69 -9.42
N TRP A 83 -19.45 -10.06 -8.84
CA TRP A 83 -18.99 -11.44 -8.78
C TRP A 83 -19.92 -12.31 -7.94
N GLY A 84 -20.44 -13.37 -8.55
CA GLY A 84 -21.40 -14.25 -7.89
C GLY A 84 -22.77 -13.63 -7.63
N TYR A 85 -23.04 -12.39 -8.08
CA TYR A 85 -24.34 -11.74 -7.95
C TYR A 85 -25.43 -12.55 -8.68
N GLN A 86 -26.56 -12.80 -8.01
CA GLN A 86 -27.62 -13.69 -8.48
C GLN A 86 -27.14 -15.13 -8.76
N GLY A 87 -26.07 -15.57 -8.10
CA GLY A 87 -25.53 -16.93 -8.29
C GLY A 87 -24.81 -17.12 -9.63
N ARG A 88 -24.50 -16.06 -10.37
CA ARG A 88 -23.74 -16.18 -11.64
C ARG A 88 -22.36 -16.79 -11.42
N GLY A 89 -21.98 -17.68 -12.33
CA GLY A 89 -20.64 -18.29 -12.32
C GLY A 89 -19.56 -17.25 -12.62
N VAL A 90 -18.44 -17.33 -11.90
CA VAL A 90 -17.27 -16.49 -12.15
C VAL A 90 -16.10 -17.40 -12.48
N LYS A 91 -15.45 -17.16 -13.63
CA LYS A 91 -14.25 -17.87 -14.06
C LYS A 91 -13.04 -16.99 -13.78
N VAL A 92 -12.09 -17.52 -13.01
CA VAL A 92 -10.82 -16.86 -12.73
C VAL A 92 -9.82 -17.23 -13.83
N ASN A 93 -9.16 -16.24 -14.42
CA ASN A 93 -8.08 -16.47 -15.38
C ASN A 93 -6.78 -16.81 -14.63
N VAL A 94 -6.57 -18.10 -14.34
CA VAL A 94 -5.43 -18.57 -13.52
C VAL A 94 -4.08 -18.27 -14.19
N THR A 95 -3.99 -18.41 -15.52
CA THR A 95 -2.74 -18.14 -16.27
C THR A 95 -2.31 -16.67 -16.25
N GLY A 96 -3.24 -15.75 -15.96
CA GLY A 96 -2.98 -14.32 -15.87
C GLY A 96 -2.79 -13.81 -14.43
N LEU A 97 -2.77 -14.69 -13.43
CA LEU A 97 -2.59 -14.27 -12.04
C LEU A 97 -1.12 -13.91 -11.76
N PHE A 98 -0.92 -12.84 -10.99
CA PHE A 98 0.40 -12.54 -10.41
C PHE A 98 0.87 -13.70 -9.52
N PRO A 99 2.18 -13.96 -9.40
CA PRO A 99 2.70 -15.10 -8.65
C PRO A 99 2.14 -15.23 -7.22
N GLY A 100 2.02 -14.12 -6.48
CA GLY A 100 1.46 -14.16 -5.12
C GLY A 100 -0.03 -14.49 -5.06
N HIS A 101 -0.82 -14.10 -6.07
CA HIS A 101 -2.24 -14.46 -6.15
C HIS A 101 -2.46 -15.88 -6.68
N LEU A 102 -1.53 -16.37 -7.50
CA LEU A 102 -1.52 -17.76 -7.93
C LEU A 102 -1.27 -18.69 -6.72
N GLU A 103 -0.28 -18.37 -5.89
CA GLU A 103 -0.03 -19.10 -4.64
C GLU A 103 -1.27 -19.07 -3.72
N GLU A 104 -1.88 -17.90 -3.51
CA GLU A 104 -3.13 -17.78 -2.73
C GLU A 104 -4.26 -18.65 -3.30
N TYR A 105 -4.39 -18.69 -4.62
CA TYR A 105 -5.39 -19.50 -5.32
C TYR A 105 -5.15 -21.00 -5.13
N GLU A 106 -3.92 -21.45 -5.33
CA GLU A 106 -3.51 -22.86 -5.22
C GLU A 106 -3.59 -23.33 -3.76
N ASP A 107 -3.01 -22.60 -2.81
CA ASP A 107 -3.05 -22.92 -1.38
C ASP A 107 -4.49 -22.94 -0.84
N GLY A 108 -5.30 -21.98 -1.26
CA GLY A 108 -6.71 -21.93 -0.91
C GLY A 108 -7.45 -23.19 -1.37
N PHE A 109 -7.18 -23.63 -2.60
CA PHE A 109 -7.75 -24.86 -3.14
C PHE A 109 -7.23 -26.10 -2.42
N MET A 110 -5.93 -26.21 -2.20
CA MET A 110 -5.31 -27.37 -1.54
C MET A 110 -5.74 -27.51 -0.07
N LYS A 111 -5.91 -26.41 0.65
CA LYS A 111 -6.28 -26.42 2.06
C LYS A 111 -7.76 -26.71 2.31
N TYR A 112 -8.65 -26.19 1.46
CA TYR A 112 -10.09 -26.21 1.71
C TYR A 112 -10.89 -26.99 0.65
N ASN A 113 -10.25 -27.52 -0.39
CA ASN A 113 -10.88 -28.21 -1.53
C ASN A 113 -11.98 -27.39 -2.24
N LEU A 114 -11.87 -26.05 -2.17
CA LEU A 114 -12.77 -25.12 -2.80
C LEU A 114 -11.98 -23.88 -3.24
N ASN A 115 -12.51 -23.12 -4.19
CA ASN A 115 -11.89 -21.89 -4.65
C ASN A 115 -12.05 -20.77 -3.60
N LYS A 116 -11.20 -20.82 -2.56
CA LYS A 116 -11.22 -19.87 -1.46
C LYS A 116 -10.88 -18.47 -1.95
N TYR A 117 -9.90 -18.36 -2.86
CA TYR A 117 -9.52 -17.11 -3.50
C TYR A 117 -10.74 -16.37 -4.07
N LEU A 118 -11.58 -17.08 -4.82
CA LEU A 118 -12.80 -16.50 -5.36
C LEU A 118 -13.86 -16.25 -4.27
N SER A 119 -14.03 -17.18 -3.33
CA SER A 119 -14.97 -17.01 -2.21
C SER A 119 -14.66 -15.75 -1.40
N ASP A 120 -13.40 -15.40 -1.19
CA ASP A 120 -13.02 -14.21 -0.43
C ASP A 120 -13.35 -12.90 -1.14
N ARG A 121 -13.51 -12.96 -2.46
CA ARG A 121 -13.82 -11.80 -3.32
C ARG A 121 -15.32 -11.71 -3.66
N ILE A 122 -16.10 -12.76 -3.41
CA ILE A 122 -17.57 -12.71 -3.56
C ILE A 122 -18.21 -12.12 -2.31
N SER A 123 -19.19 -11.23 -2.48
CA SER A 123 -19.96 -10.64 -1.38
C SER A 123 -20.47 -11.69 -0.38
N MET A 124 -20.41 -11.35 0.92
CA MET A 124 -21.02 -12.14 1.99
C MET A 124 -22.55 -12.13 1.91
N ARG A 125 -23.14 -11.04 1.40
CA ARG A 125 -24.59 -10.84 1.21
C ARG A 125 -24.90 -10.76 -0.28
N ARG A 126 -24.87 -11.90 -0.96
CA ARG A 126 -25.25 -11.97 -2.38
C ARG A 126 -26.71 -12.39 -2.49
N PRO A 127 -27.55 -11.68 -3.26
CA PRO A 127 -28.91 -12.15 -3.52
C PRO A 127 -28.85 -13.38 -4.44
N LEU A 128 -29.79 -14.30 -4.24
CA LEU A 128 -30.05 -15.42 -5.13
C LEU A 128 -31.40 -15.24 -5.82
N PRO A 129 -31.52 -15.59 -7.11
CA PRO A 129 -32.80 -15.55 -7.79
C PRO A 129 -33.72 -16.65 -7.25
N ASP A 130 -35.01 -16.34 -7.15
CA ASP A 130 -36.01 -17.35 -6.82
C ASP A 130 -36.30 -18.21 -8.06
N VAL A 131 -35.71 -19.40 -8.08
CA VAL A 131 -35.88 -20.41 -9.14
C VAL A 131 -36.89 -21.48 -8.76
N ARG A 132 -37.63 -21.32 -7.65
CA ARG A 132 -38.65 -22.28 -7.22
C ARG A 132 -39.76 -22.39 -8.26
N ASP A 133 -40.39 -23.57 -8.31
CA ASP A 133 -41.57 -23.80 -9.14
C ASP A 133 -42.73 -22.86 -8.75
N VAL A 134 -43.62 -22.59 -9.71
CA VAL A 134 -44.78 -21.70 -9.50
C VAL A 134 -45.68 -22.23 -8.37
N GLU A 135 -45.87 -23.54 -8.27
CA GLU A 135 -46.67 -24.15 -7.22
C GLU A 135 -46.06 -23.88 -5.83
N CYS A 136 -44.73 -23.97 -5.70
CA CYS A 136 -44.04 -23.67 -4.44
C CYS A 136 -44.17 -22.20 -4.02
N ARG A 137 -44.31 -21.27 -4.97
CA ARG A 137 -44.49 -19.84 -4.67
C ARG A 137 -45.91 -19.50 -4.19
N GLN A 138 -46.88 -20.36 -4.52
CA GLN A 138 -48.29 -20.17 -4.17
C GLN A 138 -48.63 -20.74 -2.79
N VAL A 139 -47.77 -21.58 -2.20
CA VAL A 139 -47.98 -22.12 -0.85
C VAL A 139 -47.90 -20.98 0.18
N THR A 140 -48.97 -20.82 0.95
CA THR A 140 -49.05 -19.88 2.08
C THR A 140 -48.91 -20.62 3.40
N TYR A 141 -48.10 -20.11 4.30
CA TYR A 141 -47.91 -20.67 5.64
C TYR A 141 -48.56 -19.76 6.69
N ASP A 142 -49.23 -20.36 7.68
CA ASP A 142 -49.75 -19.62 8.84
C ASP A 142 -48.60 -19.30 9.80
N LEU A 143 -48.17 -18.04 9.81
CA LEU A 143 -47.06 -17.53 10.63
C LEU A 143 -47.27 -17.76 12.15
N HIS A 144 -48.51 -17.92 12.61
CA HIS A 144 -48.82 -18.16 14.02
C HIS A 144 -48.67 -19.63 14.44
N ASP A 145 -48.75 -20.56 13.48
CA ASP A 145 -48.67 -22.01 13.73
C ASP A 145 -47.27 -22.58 13.47
N LEU A 146 -46.32 -21.78 12.95
CA LEU A 146 -44.96 -22.27 12.76
C LEU A 146 -44.25 -22.47 14.12
N PRO A 147 -43.67 -23.65 14.37
CA PRO A 147 -42.86 -23.87 15.55
C PRO A 147 -41.58 -23.06 15.49
N LYS A 148 -41.05 -22.68 16.66
CA LYS A 148 -39.72 -22.09 16.76
C LYS A 148 -38.68 -23.12 16.37
N VAL A 149 -37.75 -22.70 15.51
CA VAL A 149 -36.63 -23.53 15.06
C VAL A 149 -35.32 -23.02 15.63
N SER A 150 -34.40 -23.94 15.93
CA SER A 150 -33.01 -23.62 16.24
C SER A 150 -32.13 -24.02 15.06
N VAL A 151 -31.22 -23.14 14.66
CA VAL A 151 -30.22 -23.42 13.63
C VAL A 151 -28.90 -23.69 14.31
N VAL A 152 -28.37 -24.91 14.16
CA VAL A 152 -27.09 -25.33 14.73
C VAL A 152 -26.09 -25.51 13.59
N VAL A 153 -25.02 -24.71 13.60
CA VAL A 153 -23.96 -24.76 12.59
C VAL A 153 -22.70 -25.38 13.20
N VAL A 154 -22.34 -26.58 12.74
CA VAL A 154 -21.09 -27.24 13.12
C VAL A 154 -20.07 -27.02 12.01
N PHE A 155 -18.93 -26.42 12.34
CA PHE A 155 -17.86 -26.16 11.39
C PHE A 155 -16.54 -26.78 11.87
N ARG A 156 -15.70 -27.22 10.93
CA ARG A 156 -14.30 -27.60 11.20
C ARG A 156 -13.42 -27.07 10.09
N ASN A 157 -12.46 -26.22 10.44
CA ASN A 157 -11.50 -25.65 9.50
C ASN A 157 -12.15 -25.06 8.23
N GLU A 158 -13.34 -24.47 8.35
CA GLU A 158 -14.01 -23.81 7.23
C GLU A 158 -13.39 -22.43 6.92
N PRO A 159 -13.29 -22.01 5.65
CA PRO A 159 -12.92 -20.64 5.32
C PRO A 159 -13.90 -19.65 5.94
N ARG A 160 -13.34 -18.59 6.54
CA ARG A 160 -14.12 -17.54 7.22
C ARG A 160 -15.21 -16.94 6.34
N THR A 161 -14.93 -16.68 5.06
CA THR A 161 -15.88 -16.05 4.15
C THR A 161 -17.04 -16.97 3.77
N THR A 162 -16.78 -18.28 3.63
CA THR A 162 -17.81 -19.30 3.44
C THR A 162 -18.71 -19.40 4.66
N LEU A 163 -18.12 -19.49 5.86
CA LEU A 163 -18.87 -19.59 7.11
C LEU A 163 -19.73 -18.33 7.36
N LEU A 164 -19.16 -17.14 7.17
CA LEU A 164 -19.91 -15.90 7.33
C LEU A 164 -21.03 -15.77 6.29
N ARG A 165 -20.79 -16.18 5.04
CA ARG A 165 -21.83 -16.19 4.00
C ARG A 165 -23.00 -17.11 4.37
N MET A 166 -22.72 -18.25 5.01
CA MET A 166 -23.77 -19.12 5.55
C MET A 166 -24.57 -18.41 6.65
N LEU A 167 -23.89 -17.78 7.62
CA LEU A 167 -24.56 -17.10 8.72
C LEU A 167 -25.44 -15.95 8.24
N TYR A 168 -24.95 -15.11 7.33
CA TYR A 168 -25.75 -14.03 6.75
C TYR A 168 -26.95 -14.58 5.96
N SER A 169 -26.79 -15.70 5.24
CA SER A 169 -27.91 -16.33 4.52
C SER A 169 -29.00 -16.93 5.42
N VAL A 170 -28.72 -17.17 6.70
CA VAL A 170 -29.71 -17.66 7.68
C VAL A 170 -30.46 -16.50 8.33
N VAL A 171 -29.77 -15.37 8.51
CA VAL A 171 -30.29 -14.21 9.26
C VAL A 171 -30.98 -13.19 8.35
N ASP A 172 -30.45 -12.98 7.15
CA ASP A 172 -30.96 -12.03 6.15
C ASP A 172 -31.89 -12.73 5.14
#